data_AF-A0A9E1HAQ2-F1
#
_entry.id   AF-A0A9E1HAQ2-F1
#
_cell.length_a   1.000
_cell.length_b   1.000
_cell.length_c   1.000
_cell.angle_alpha   90.00
_cell.angle_beta   90.00
_cell.angle_gamma   90.00
#
_symmetry.space_group_name_H-M   'P 1'
#
loop_
_entity.id
_entity.type
_entity.pdbx_description
1 polymer ?
#
loop_
_entity_poly.entity_id
_entity_poly.type
_entity_poly.pdbx_seq_one_letter_code
_entity_poly.pdbx_strand_id
1 'polypeptide(L)'
;MKKNRKYKKIKIIMVFTTVLLIAFVAVVGLYKTGIYRFDFFKDVYKKIDFQLSTNELNIPQDALSFSVYDIEQGEYLFYEGDSQLPTVASLAKLFVIDYALTKVNLEDVIEVNQEVLDLVPAGSSLANLKVGKYTVKEIMEAMLVPSGNDAAYSLAYYIAKNELGEGYTATEYINYFTTELSEYLI
;
A
#
# COMPACT_ATOMS: atom_id res chain seq x y z
N MET A 1 -0.97 63.29 38.14
CA MET A 1 -1.06 62.69 36.78
C MET A 1 -0.23 61.41 36.54
N LYS A 2 0.84 61.09 37.31
CA LYS A 2 1.66 59.87 37.07
C LYS A 2 0.98 58.52 37.38
N LYS A 3 0.07 58.49 38.37
CA LYS A 3 -0.60 57.25 38.86
C LYS A 3 -1.56 56.64 37.82
N ASN A 4 -2.35 57.46 37.11
CA ASN A 4 -3.24 57.01 36.04
C ASN A 4 -2.50 56.47 34.80
N ARG A 5 -1.32 57.01 34.47
CA ARG A 5 -0.49 56.50 33.36
C ARG A 5 0.08 55.11 33.68
N LYS A 6 0.51 54.89 34.94
CA LYS A 6 1.00 53.58 35.40
C LYS A 6 -0.12 52.53 35.41
N TYR A 7 -1.30 52.88 35.89
CA TYR A 7 -2.48 52.00 35.87
C TYR A 7 -2.93 51.64 34.44
N LYS A 8 -2.94 52.62 33.53
CA LYS A 8 -3.27 52.39 32.11
C LYS A 8 -2.25 51.47 31.42
N LYS A 9 -0.95 51.60 31.72
CA LYS A 9 0.10 50.68 31.23
C LYS A 9 -0.08 49.25 31.76
N ILE A 10 -0.35 49.09 33.05
CA ILE A 10 -0.59 47.78 33.67
C ILE A 10 -1.83 47.11 33.07
N LYS A 11 -2.90 47.87 32.81
CA LYS A 11 -4.12 47.35 32.17
C LYS A 11 -3.88 46.89 30.73
N ILE A 12 -3.07 47.60 29.95
CA ILE A 12 -2.70 47.21 28.58
C ILE A 12 -1.87 45.93 28.60
N ILE A 13 -0.90 45.82 29.52
CA ILE A 13 -0.07 44.61 29.65
C ILE A 13 -0.95 43.41 30.01
N MET A 14 -1.87 43.54 30.98
CA MET A 14 -2.77 42.46 31.35
C MET A 14 -3.63 41.99 30.16
N VAL A 15 -4.21 42.91 29.40
CA VAL A 15 -5.02 42.55 28.21
C VAL A 15 -4.16 41.82 27.18
N PHE A 16 -2.93 42.29 26.92
CA PHE A 16 -2.01 41.65 25.99
C PHE A 16 -1.63 40.23 26.45
N THR A 17 -1.34 40.05 27.74
CA THR A 17 -1.04 38.73 28.30
C THR A 17 -2.23 37.78 28.20
N THR A 18 -3.45 38.25 28.46
CA THR A 18 -4.66 37.42 28.33
C THR A 18 -4.92 37.00 26.89
N VAL A 19 -4.73 37.90 25.92
CA VAL A 19 -4.88 37.58 24.49
C VAL A 19 -3.84 36.53 24.05
N LEU A 20 -2.58 36.68 24.50
CA LEU A 20 -1.54 35.68 24.26
C LEU A 20 -1.87 34.32 24.86
N LEU A 21 -2.43 34.30 26.07
CA LEU A 21 -2.83 33.06 26.74
C LEU A 21 -3.98 32.35 26.00
N ILE A 22 -4.97 33.11 25.53
CA ILE A 22 -6.09 32.56 24.74
C ILE A 22 -5.58 32.01 23.40
N ALA A 23 -4.68 32.73 22.74
CA ALA A 23 -4.05 32.25 21.50
C ALA A 23 -3.25 30.96 21.76
N PHE A 24 -2.50 30.89 22.85
CA PHE A 24 -1.75 29.69 23.23
C PHE A 24 -2.67 28.50 23.51
N VAL A 25 -3.76 28.70 24.27
CA VAL A 25 -4.74 27.65 24.55
C VAL A 25 -5.44 27.20 23.26
N ALA A 26 -5.76 28.11 22.34
CA ALA A 26 -6.32 27.76 21.04
C ALA A 26 -5.35 26.91 20.21
N VAL A 27 -4.05 27.27 20.19
CA VAL A 27 -3.00 26.49 19.52
C VAL A 27 -2.84 25.10 20.15
N VAL A 28 -2.84 24.98 21.48
CA VAL A 28 -2.76 23.68 22.16
C VAL A 28 -4.02 22.84 21.96
N GLY A 29 -5.20 23.47 21.96
CA GLY A 29 -6.47 22.81 21.71
C GLY A 29 -6.54 22.23 20.29
N LEU A 30 -6.11 23.00 19.30
CA LEU A 30 -6.03 22.58 17.91
C LEU A 30 -4.88 21.57 17.64
N TYR A 31 -3.82 21.59 18.45
CA TYR A 31 -2.79 20.52 18.47
C TYR A 31 -3.39 19.18 18.89
N LYS A 32 -4.25 19.16 19.92
CA LYS A 32 -4.92 17.94 20.39
C LYS A 32 -5.97 17.39 19.42
N THR A 33 -6.56 18.21 18.55
CA THR A 33 -7.54 17.76 17.57
C THR A 33 -6.93 17.27 16.25
N GLY A 34 -5.60 17.33 16.09
CA GLY A 34 -4.90 16.86 14.89
C GLY A 34 -5.10 17.73 13.64
N ILE A 35 -5.70 18.93 13.77
CA ILE A 35 -6.07 19.81 12.63
C ILE A 35 -4.97 20.85 12.32
N TYR A 36 -3.70 20.51 12.56
CA TYR A 36 -2.57 21.35 12.15
C TYR A 36 -1.54 20.57 11.35
N ARG A 37 -1.94 20.16 10.16
CA ARG A 37 -0.99 20.06 9.05
C ARG A 37 -1.18 21.27 8.17
N PHE A 38 -0.59 22.40 8.55
CA PHE A 38 -0.37 23.47 7.58
C PHE A 38 0.68 22.96 6.58
N ASP A 39 0.23 22.51 5.41
CA ASP A 39 1.10 22.01 4.31
C ASP A 39 2.24 22.99 3.98
N PHE A 40 2.06 24.28 4.24
CA PHE A 40 3.05 25.34 3.99
C PHE A 40 4.40 25.13 4.70
N PHE A 41 4.42 24.56 5.91
CA PHE A 41 5.68 24.31 6.63
C PHE A 41 6.16 22.86 6.51
N LYS A 42 5.39 21.96 5.88
CA LYS A 42 5.72 20.53 5.73
C LYS A 42 7.09 20.33 5.11
N ASP A 43 7.42 21.12 4.09
CA ASP A 43 8.70 21.02 3.39
C ASP A 43 9.87 21.55 4.21
N VAL A 44 9.63 22.57 5.04
CA VAL A 44 10.63 23.13 5.96
C VAL A 44 10.90 22.16 7.11
N TYR A 45 9.87 21.55 7.69
CA TYR A 45 10.00 20.54 8.73
C TYR A 45 10.71 19.28 8.21
N LYS A 46 10.30 18.73 7.05
CA LYS A 46 10.98 17.59 6.42
C LYS A 46 12.47 17.84 6.18
N LYS A 47 12.84 19.07 5.76
CA LYS A 47 14.23 19.44 5.49
C LYS A 47 15.07 19.59 6.75
N ILE A 48 14.46 20.04 7.85
CA ILE A 48 15.11 20.15 9.17
C ILE A 48 15.26 18.76 9.82
N ASP A 49 14.22 17.94 9.73
CA ASP A 49 14.17 16.55 10.24
C ASP A 49 15.24 15.67 9.56
N PHE A 50 15.34 15.75 8.23
CA PHE A 50 16.38 15.05 7.45
C PHE A 50 17.81 15.44 7.84
N GLN A 51 18.04 16.68 8.28
CA GLN A 51 19.38 17.14 8.69
C GLN A 51 19.71 16.87 10.17
N LEU A 52 18.71 16.63 11.02
CA LEU A 52 18.90 16.47 12.46
C LEU A 52 18.98 15.00 12.93
N SER A 53 18.68 14.03 12.08
CA SER A 53 18.89 12.60 12.36
C SER A 53 18.50 12.20 13.78
N THR A 54 17.24 12.41 14.14
CA THR A 54 16.62 11.60 15.19
C THR A 54 16.19 10.28 14.55
N ASN A 55 16.47 9.16 15.22
CA ASN A 55 16.04 7.80 14.87
C ASN A 55 14.49 7.61 14.87
N GLU A 56 13.71 8.67 14.67
CA GLU A 56 12.26 8.62 14.61
C GLU A 56 11.84 8.57 13.14
N LEU A 57 11.44 7.38 12.70
CA LEU A 57 10.93 7.15 11.35
C LEU A 57 9.67 8.03 11.15
N ASN A 58 9.73 8.95 10.20
CA ASN A 58 8.59 9.81 9.90
C ASN A 58 7.51 8.97 9.19
N ILE A 59 6.48 8.57 9.94
CA ILE A 59 5.39 7.72 9.46
C ILE A 59 4.78 8.32 8.18
N PRO A 60 4.63 7.55 7.08
CA PRO A 60 3.97 8.01 5.88
C PRO A 60 2.56 8.49 6.21
N GLN A 61 2.40 9.80 6.14
CA GLN A 61 1.17 10.49 6.51
C GLN A 61 0.02 10.28 5.52
N ASP A 62 0.31 9.62 4.39
CA ASP A 62 -0.56 9.35 3.25
C ASP A 62 -0.79 7.84 3.04
N ALA A 63 -0.37 6.98 3.99
CA ALA A 63 -0.63 5.54 3.98
C ALA A 63 -1.59 5.17 5.13
N LEU A 64 -2.59 4.32 4.85
CA LEU A 64 -3.50 3.79 5.88
C LEU A 64 -2.80 2.79 6.81
N SER A 65 -1.85 2.03 6.28
CA SER A 65 -1.04 1.06 7.02
C SER A 65 0.35 0.94 6.39
N PHE A 66 1.39 0.74 7.20
CA PHE A 66 2.73 0.42 6.72
C PHE A 66 3.48 -0.43 7.75
N SER A 67 4.47 -1.17 7.27
CA SER A 67 5.43 -1.88 8.14
C SER A 67 6.82 -1.85 7.52
N VAL A 68 7.82 -1.93 8.39
CA VAL A 68 9.24 -2.10 8.06
C VAL A 68 9.72 -3.33 8.79
N TYR A 69 10.14 -4.32 8.02
CA TYR A 69 10.60 -5.61 8.52
C TYR A 69 12.07 -5.80 8.17
N ASP A 70 12.89 -6.12 9.16
CA ASP A 70 14.26 -6.53 8.96
C ASP A 70 14.28 -8.04 8.66
N ILE A 71 14.63 -8.39 7.42
CA ILE A 71 14.66 -9.78 6.96
C ILE A 71 15.80 -10.57 7.61
N GLU A 72 16.95 -9.94 7.88
CA GLU A 72 18.12 -10.61 8.45
C GLU A 72 17.91 -10.90 9.94
N GLN A 73 17.35 -9.94 10.68
CA GLN A 73 17.07 -10.06 12.11
C GLN A 73 15.74 -10.78 12.38
N GLY A 74 14.87 -10.87 11.39
CA GLY A 74 13.58 -11.53 11.49
C GLY A 74 12.55 -10.76 12.33
N GLU A 75 12.71 -9.44 12.49
CA GLU A 75 11.87 -8.61 13.37
C GLU A 75 11.28 -7.38 12.67
N TYR A 76 10.13 -6.93 13.16
CA TYR A 76 9.54 -5.66 12.75
C TYR A 76 10.26 -4.51 13.46
N LEU A 77 10.80 -3.59 12.67
CA LEU A 77 11.38 -2.35 13.17
C LEU A 77 10.29 -1.31 13.45
N PHE A 78 9.28 -1.25 12.57
CA PHE A 78 8.13 -0.36 12.68
C PHE A 78 6.88 -1.01 12.07
N TYR A 79 5.71 -0.78 12.65
CA TYR A 79 4.43 -1.13 12.05
C TYR A 79 3.34 -0.19 12.59
N GLU A 80 2.46 0.28 11.72
CA GLU A 80 1.32 1.15 12.06
C GLU A 80 0.16 0.82 11.11
N GLY A 81 -1.09 0.87 11.58
CA GLY A 81 -2.26 0.54 10.74
C GLY A 81 -3.43 -0.12 11.47
N ASP A 82 -3.37 -0.23 12.79
CA ASP A 82 -4.47 -0.47 13.73
C ASP A 82 -5.63 -1.34 13.21
N SER A 83 -5.32 -2.60 12.87
CA SER A 83 -6.28 -3.63 12.41
C SER A 83 -7.06 -3.32 11.13
N GLN A 84 -6.67 -2.30 10.34
CA GLN A 84 -7.25 -2.10 9.02
C GLN A 84 -6.73 -3.20 8.09
N LEU A 85 -7.66 -3.86 7.39
CA LEU A 85 -7.37 -4.84 6.33
C LEU A 85 -7.58 -4.16 4.97
N PRO A 86 -6.68 -3.25 4.53
CA PRO A 86 -6.82 -2.61 3.23
C PRO A 86 -6.71 -3.66 2.12
N THR A 87 -7.35 -3.40 0.99
CA THR A 87 -7.17 -4.25 -0.18
C THR A 87 -5.72 -4.15 -0.64
N VAL A 88 -5.07 -5.31 -0.82
CA VAL A 88 -3.65 -5.37 -1.19
C VAL A 88 -3.39 -5.07 -2.67
N ALA A 89 -4.46 -4.93 -3.47
CA ALA A 89 -4.41 -4.70 -4.92
C ALA A 89 -3.41 -5.66 -5.60
N SER A 90 -2.52 -5.16 -6.45
CA SER A 90 -1.57 -6.01 -7.18
C SER A 90 -0.47 -6.65 -6.32
N LEU A 91 -0.32 -6.31 -5.04
CA LEU A 91 0.52 -7.10 -4.13
C LEU A 91 0.00 -8.55 -4.01
N ALA A 92 -1.30 -8.77 -4.30
CA ALA A 92 -1.89 -10.12 -4.41
C ALA A 92 -1.09 -11.06 -5.32
N LYS A 93 -0.44 -10.53 -6.37
CA LYS A 93 0.34 -11.33 -7.32
C LYS A 93 1.54 -12.05 -6.68
N LEU A 94 2.07 -11.52 -5.58
CA LEU A 94 3.15 -12.19 -4.84
C LEU A 94 2.67 -13.52 -4.24
N PHE A 95 1.46 -13.54 -3.68
CA PHE A 95 0.84 -14.75 -3.15
C PHE A 95 0.48 -15.75 -4.25
N VAL A 96 0.00 -15.25 -5.40
CA VAL A 96 -0.25 -16.08 -6.59
C VAL A 96 1.04 -16.78 -7.05
N ILE A 97 2.15 -16.04 -7.12
CA ILE A 97 3.45 -16.58 -7.55
C ILE A 97 3.96 -17.60 -6.53
N ASP A 98 3.91 -17.29 -5.23
CA ASP A 98 4.33 -18.20 -4.17
C ASP A 98 3.58 -19.53 -4.23
N TYR A 99 2.25 -19.47 -4.31
CA TYR A 99 1.43 -20.66 -4.49
C TYR A 99 1.73 -21.40 -5.79
N ALA A 100 1.85 -20.70 -6.92
CA ALA A 100 2.12 -21.30 -8.22
C ALA A 100 3.46 -22.05 -8.25
N LEU A 101 4.50 -21.55 -7.57
CA LEU A 101 5.80 -22.23 -7.48
C LEU A 101 5.74 -23.59 -6.76
N THR A 102 4.65 -23.88 -6.04
CA THR A 102 4.39 -25.23 -5.47
C THR A 102 3.79 -26.20 -6.49
N LYS A 103 3.28 -25.70 -7.62
CA LYS A 103 2.49 -26.45 -8.61
C LYS A 103 3.19 -26.60 -9.96
N VAL A 104 4.09 -25.68 -10.31
CA VAL A 104 4.74 -25.63 -11.64
C VAL A 104 6.24 -25.38 -11.55
N ASN A 105 6.97 -25.77 -12.59
CA ASN A 105 8.36 -25.39 -12.77
C ASN A 105 8.46 -24.14 -13.65
N LEU A 106 9.52 -23.36 -13.46
CA LEU A 106 9.77 -22.13 -14.23
C LEU A 106 9.88 -22.37 -15.75
N GLU A 107 10.32 -23.56 -16.16
CA GLU A 107 10.51 -23.96 -17.55
C GLU A 107 9.25 -24.58 -18.18
N ASP A 108 8.18 -24.77 -17.40
CA ASP A 108 6.92 -25.28 -17.93
C ASP A 108 6.35 -24.28 -18.93
N VAL A 109 5.71 -24.80 -19.99
CA VAL A 109 5.19 -23.99 -21.09
C VAL A 109 3.69 -23.80 -20.94
N ILE A 110 3.29 -22.54 -20.78
CA ILE A 110 1.91 -22.09 -20.76
C ILE A 110 1.48 -21.71 -22.18
N GLU A 111 0.37 -22.29 -22.64
CA GLU A 111 -0.30 -21.85 -23.86
C GLU A 111 -1.38 -20.81 -23.51
N VAL A 112 -1.05 -19.54 -23.76
CA VAL A 112 -1.97 -18.41 -23.61
C VAL A 112 -2.95 -18.43 -24.77
N ASN A 113 -4.24 -18.53 -24.46
CA ASN A 113 -5.32 -18.56 -25.43
C ASN A 113 -6.21 -17.31 -25.32
N GLN A 114 -6.97 -17.03 -26.38
CA GLN A 114 -7.79 -15.81 -26.46
C GLN A 114 -8.91 -15.80 -25.41
N GLU A 115 -9.50 -16.96 -25.10
CA GLU A 115 -10.57 -17.09 -24.11
C GLU A 115 -10.14 -16.55 -22.74
N VAL A 116 -8.92 -16.90 -22.29
CA VAL A 116 -8.36 -16.41 -21.02
C VAL A 116 -8.06 -14.92 -21.08
N LEU A 117 -7.54 -14.41 -22.20
CA LEU A 117 -7.27 -12.98 -22.36
C LEU A 117 -8.57 -12.15 -22.33
N ASP A 118 -9.66 -12.67 -22.87
CA ASP A 118 -10.97 -12.01 -22.90
C ASP A 118 -11.65 -11.97 -21.52
N LEU A 119 -11.23 -12.82 -20.57
CA LEU A 119 -11.71 -12.77 -19.18
C LEU A 119 -11.10 -11.63 -18.37
N VAL A 120 -9.98 -11.06 -18.81
CA VAL A 120 -9.27 -10.04 -18.05
C VAL A 120 -10.08 -8.75 -18.03
N PRO A 121 -10.42 -8.19 -16.84
CA PRO A 121 -11.26 -7.00 -16.76
C PRO A 121 -10.64 -5.80 -17.49
N ALA A 122 -11.47 -5.09 -18.27
CA ALA A 122 -11.07 -3.89 -18.98
C ALA A 122 -10.53 -2.81 -18.02
N GLY A 123 -9.45 -2.12 -18.43
CA GLY A 123 -8.78 -1.11 -17.60
C GLY A 123 -7.77 -1.68 -16.58
N SER A 124 -7.57 -3.00 -16.57
CA SER A 124 -6.50 -3.64 -15.80
C SER A 124 -5.10 -3.22 -16.28
N SER A 125 -4.09 -3.36 -15.42
CA SER A 125 -2.70 -3.39 -15.89
C SER A 125 -2.47 -4.67 -16.69
N LEU A 126 -1.83 -4.56 -17.85
CA LEU A 126 -1.58 -5.65 -18.78
C LEU A 126 -0.12 -5.67 -19.20
N ALA A 127 0.43 -6.88 -19.36
CA ALA A 127 1.68 -7.10 -20.06
C ALA A 127 1.49 -7.07 -21.60
N ASN A 128 0.24 -7.06 -22.06
CA ASN A 128 -0.17 -7.11 -23.46
C ASN A 128 0.22 -8.42 -24.14
N LEU A 129 0.09 -9.53 -23.40
CA LEU A 129 0.34 -10.87 -23.92
C LEU A 129 -0.48 -11.12 -25.19
N LYS A 130 0.12 -11.87 -26.11
CA LYS A 130 -0.53 -12.36 -27.32
C LYS A 130 -0.73 -13.86 -27.21
N VAL A 131 -1.74 -14.39 -27.90
CA VAL A 131 -1.94 -15.83 -28.02
C VAL A 131 -0.63 -16.48 -28.47
N GLY A 132 -0.21 -17.52 -27.75
CA GLY A 132 1.10 -18.13 -27.96
C GLY A 132 1.59 -18.92 -26.76
N LYS A 133 2.82 -19.41 -26.87
CA LYS A 133 3.49 -20.20 -25.83
C LYS A 133 4.52 -19.35 -25.11
N TYR A 134 4.50 -19.41 -23.79
CA TYR A 134 5.42 -18.71 -22.90
C TYR A 134 5.86 -19.67 -21.81
N THR A 135 7.06 -19.50 -21.30
CA THR A 135 7.50 -20.18 -20.08
C THR A 135 6.79 -19.60 -18.86
N VAL A 136 6.63 -20.39 -17.80
CA VAL A 136 6.15 -19.90 -16.50
C VAL A 136 7.00 -18.73 -16.02
N LYS A 137 8.32 -18.78 -16.25
CA LYS A 137 9.23 -17.68 -15.95
C LYS A 137 8.82 -16.36 -16.63
N GLU A 138 8.61 -16.38 -17.95
CA GLU A 138 8.19 -15.19 -18.70
C GLU A 138 6.82 -14.67 -18.23
N ILE A 139 5.90 -15.58 -17.88
CA ILE A 139 4.59 -15.21 -17.32
C ILE A 139 4.75 -14.55 -15.95
N MET A 140 5.60 -15.09 -15.06
CA MET A 140 5.87 -14.48 -13.76
C MET A 140 6.60 -13.13 -13.88
N GLU A 141 7.52 -12.98 -14.83
CA GLU A 141 8.15 -11.69 -15.15
C GLU A 141 7.10 -10.67 -15.63
N ALA A 142 6.15 -11.09 -16.46
CA ALA A 142 5.02 -10.28 -16.89
C ALA A 142 4.06 -9.94 -15.73
N MET A 143 3.96 -10.78 -14.70
CA MET A 143 3.23 -10.46 -13.47
C MET A 143 3.96 -9.48 -12.56
N LEU A 144 5.31 -9.52 -12.52
CA LEU A 144 6.11 -8.73 -11.58
C LEU A 144 6.50 -7.35 -12.13
N VAL A 145 6.77 -7.24 -13.43
CA VAL A 145 7.33 -6.02 -14.03
C VAL A 145 6.22 -5.05 -14.47
N PRO A 146 5.34 -5.37 -15.44
CA PRO A 146 4.20 -4.52 -15.79
C PRO A 146 2.96 -4.81 -14.93
N SER A 147 3.04 -5.66 -13.91
CA SER A 147 1.87 -6.06 -13.10
C SER A 147 0.71 -6.62 -13.93
N GLY A 148 1.02 -7.38 -14.99
CA GLY A 148 0.03 -7.84 -15.97
C GLY A 148 -1.01 -8.79 -15.38
N ASN A 149 -2.29 -8.42 -15.46
CA ASN A 149 -3.40 -9.29 -15.08
C ASN A 149 -3.64 -10.40 -16.11
N ASP A 150 -3.35 -10.14 -17.39
CA ASP A 150 -3.32 -11.14 -18.46
C ASP A 150 -2.36 -12.30 -18.16
N ALA A 151 -1.19 -11.99 -17.63
CA ALA A 151 -0.23 -12.99 -17.17
C ALA A 151 -0.75 -13.78 -15.95
N ALA A 152 -1.31 -13.09 -14.95
CA ALA A 152 -1.86 -13.73 -13.76
C ALA A 152 -3.01 -14.70 -14.09
N TYR A 153 -3.94 -14.30 -14.97
CA TYR A 153 -5.04 -15.16 -15.40
C TYR A 153 -4.53 -16.36 -16.21
N SER A 154 -3.52 -16.16 -17.07
CA SER A 154 -2.93 -17.25 -17.85
C SER A 154 -2.26 -18.31 -16.97
N LEU A 155 -1.53 -17.90 -15.94
CA LEU A 155 -0.93 -18.80 -14.95
C LEU A 155 -1.99 -19.58 -14.17
N ALA A 156 -3.00 -18.87 -13.65
CA ALA A 156 -4.09 -19.46 -12.89
C ALA A 156 -4.87 -20.51 -13.72
N TYR A 157 -5.21 -20.17 -14.96
CA TYR A 157 -5.89 -21.07 -15.88
C TYR A 157 -5.06 -22.33 -16.17
N TYR A 158 -3.76 -22.16 -16.45
CA TYR A 158 -2.85 -23.29 -16.72
C TYR A 158 -2.78 -24.28 -15.56
N ILE A 159 -2.60 -23.76 -14.33
CA ILE A 159 -2.52 -24.59 -13.13
C ILE A 159 -3.83 -25.35 -12.92
N ALA A 160 -4.96 -24.63 -12.90
CA ALA A 160 -6.27 -25.24 -12.70
C ALA A 160 -6.63 -26.28 -13.76
N LYS A 161 -6.29 -26.02 -15.03
CA LYS A 161 -6.53 -26.97 -16.12
C LYS A 161 -5.69 -28.24 -15.98
N ASN A 162 -4.45 -28.13 -15.52
CA ASN A 162 -3.61 -29.30 -15.29
C ASN A 162 -4.09 -30.16 -14.11
N GLU A 163 -4.69 -29.55 -13.10
CA GLU A 163 -5.21 -30.28 -11.92
C GLU A 163 -6.60 -30.89 -12.16
N LEU A 164 -7.52 -30.13 -12.75
CA LEU A 164 -8.90 -30.59 -12.99
C LEU A 164 -9.06 -31.43 -14.26
N GLY A 165 -8.12 -31.31 -15.20
CA GLY A 165 -8.28 -31.86 -16.55
C GLY A 165 -9.26 -31.06 -17.41
N GLU A 166 -9.58 -31.58 -18.60
CA GLU A 166 -10.46 -30.92 -19.57
C GLU A 166 -11.95 -31.00 -19.18
N GLY A 167 -12.77 -30.09 -19.74
CA GLY A 167 -14.24 -30.12 -19.61
C GLY A 167 -14.86 -28.96 -18.86
N TYR A 168 -14.04 -28.00 -18.41
CA TYR A 168 -14.49 -26.80 -17.71
C TYR A 168 -14.26 -25.55 -18.57
N THR A 169 -15.05 -24.51 -18.32
CA THR A 169 -14.88 -23.18 -18.91
C THR A 169 -13.68 -22.45 -18.31
N ALA A 170 -13.13 -21.45 -19.01
CA ALA A 170 -12.03 -20.66 -18.45
C ALA A 170 -12.40 -19.98 -17.11
N THR A 171 -13.63 -19.50 -16.95
CA THR A 171 -14.10 -18.94 -15.68
C THR A 171 -14.11 -19.95 -14.54
N GLU A 172 -14.52 -21.20 -14.80
CA GLU A 172 -14.51 -22.26 -13.79
C GLU A 172 -13.09 -22.61 -13.34
N TYR A 173 -12.13 -22.68 -14.28
CA TYR A 173 -10.72 -22.87 -13.93
C TYR A 173 -10.17 -21.72 -13.06
N ILE A 174 -10.49 -20.46 -13.40
CA ILE A 174 -10.06 -19.30 -12.59
C ILE A 174 -10.69 -19.33 -11.20
N ASN A 175 -11.97 -19.68 -11.09
CA ASN A 175 -12.65 -19.81 -9.79
C ASN A 175 -12.06 -20.93 -8.93
N TYR A 176 -11.75 -22.07 -9.55
CA TYR A 176 -11.07 -23.18 -8.88
C TYR A 176 -9.72 -22.73 -8.33
N PHE A 177 -8.85 -22.15 -9.18
CA PHE A 177 -7.55 -21.65 -8.74
C PHE A 177 -7.67 -20.63 -7.59
N THR A 178 -8.64 -19.73 -7.66
CA THR A 178 -8.86 -18.71 -6.63
C THR A 178 -9.29 -19.34 -5.29
N THR A 179 -10.10 -20.40 -5.35
CA THR A 179 -10.52 -21.16 -4.16
C THR A 179 -9.32 -21.84 -3.52
N GLU A 180 -8.53 -22.59 -4.31
CA GLU A 180 -7.34 -23.28 -3.81
C GLU A 180 -6.28 -22.31 -3.27
N LEU A 181 -6.08 -21.16 -3.93
CA LEU A 181 -5.21 -20.10 -3.41
C LEU A 181 -5.71 -19.57 -2.06
N SER A 182 -7.02 -19.39 -1.91
CA SER A 182 -7.58 -18.95 -0.63
C SER A 182 -7.37 -19.99 0.47
N GLU A 183 -7.42 -21.28 0.16
CA GLU A 183 -7.15 -22.35 1.12
C GLU A 183 -5.66 -22.42 1.49
N TYR A 184 -4.77 -22.20 0.53
CA TYR A 184 -3.32 -22.17 0.76
C TYR A 184 -2.87 -21.03 1.70
N LEU A 185 -3.59 -19.91 1.73
CA LEU A 185 -3.23 -18.73 2.52
C LEU A 185 -3.72 -18.76 3.97
N ILE A 186 -4.44 -19.80 4.39
CA ILE A 186 -4.98 -19.98 5.75
C ILE A 186 -4.05 -20.88 6.58
#